data_AF-A0A8J6TVF5-F1
#
_entry.id   AF-A0A8J6TVF5-F1
#
_cell.length_a   1.000
_cell.length_b   1.000
_cell.length_c   1.000
_cell.angle_alpha   90.00
_cell.angle_beta   90.00
_cell.angle_gamma   90.00
#
_symmetry.space_group_name_H-M   'P 1'
#
loop_
_entity.id
_entity.type
_entity.pdbx_description
1 polymer ?
#
loop_
_entity_poly.entity_id
_entity_poly.type
_entity_poly.pdbx_seq_one_letter_code
_entity_poly.pdbx_strand_id
1 'polypeptide(L)'
;RIFAFVDATDEVTDYFEPHADLTDALTRMMHDADLVRYDGHSDYGSAISTFAESWAHTVSARTSLLILGDARSNYRDPNLETLKRLVDVAKHAYWLNPESRNQWGGGDSAADDYEQVIEMFECRNARQLTSVVAGLLPI
;
A
#
# COMPACT_ATOMS: atom_id res chain seq x y z
N ARG A 1 11.62 -7.07 -0.14
CA ARG A 1 11.31 -6.35 1.11
C ARG A 1 9.85 -5.97 1.05
N ILE A 2 9.11 -6.27 2.10
CA ILE A 2 7.66 -6.10 2.16
C ILE A 2 7.39 -5.17 3.33
N PHE A 3 6.52 -4.19 3.11
CA PHE A 3 6.14 -3.19 4.10
C PHE A 3 4.62 -3.18 4.20
N ALA A 4 4.07 -3.03 5.40
CA ALA A 4 2.63 -2.98 5.66
C ALA A 4 2.21 -1.59 6.12
N PHE A 5 0.97 -1.20 5.82
CA PHE A 5 0.41 0.11 6.16
C PHE A 5 -1.01 0.00 6.71
N VAL A 6 -1.28 0.74 7.79
CA VAL A 6 -2.63 1.14 8.24
C VAL A 6 -2.58 2.63 8.64
N ASP A 7 -1.89 2.96 9.73
CA ASP A 7 -1.66 4.35 10.18
C ASP A 7 -0.18 4.77 10.26
N ALA A 8 0.73 3.80 10.34
CA ALA A 8 2.17 3.94 10.23
C ALA A 8 2.70 2.77 9.38
N THR A 9 3.88 2.91 8.79
CA THR A 9 4.50 1.80 8.03
C THR A 9 5.57 1.14 8.83
N ASP A 10 5.47 -0.18 8.85
CA ASP A 10 6.48 -1.07 9.38
C ASP A 10 7.02 -2.00 8.29
N GLU A 11 8.28 -2.40 8.43
CA GLU A 11 8.87 -3.43 7.60
C GLU A 11 8.41 -4.79 8.08
N VAL A 12 7.74 -5.53 7.20
CA VAL A 12 7.22 -6.86 7.52
C VAL A 12 7.94 -7.97 6.76
N THR A 13 9.09 -7.67 6.13
CA THR A 13 9.86 -8.64 5.32
C THR A 13 10.07 -9.96 6.06
N ASP A 14 10.40 -9.91 7.35
CA ASP A 14 10.72 -11.09 8.17
C ASP A 14 9.50 -11.97 8.50
N TYR A 15 8.27 -11.47 8.28
CA TYR A 15 7.06 -12.28 8.42
C TYR A 15 6.78 -13.14 7.18
N PHE A 16 7.43 -12.86 6.03
CA PHE A 16 7.15 -13.50 4.74
C PHE A 16 8.37 -14.29 4.22
N GLU A 17 8.94 -15.14 5.07
CA GLU A 17 10.01 -16.06 4.68
C GLU A 17 9.53 -17.08 3.62
N PRO A 18 10.43 -17.58 2.76
CA PRO A 18 10.10 -18.69 1.88
C PRO A 18 9.57 -19.86 2.72
N HIS A 19 8.30 -20.22 2.50
CA HIS A 19 7.55 -21.31 3.17
C HIS A 19 6.79 -20.93 4.45
N ALA A 20 6.72 -19.64 4.82
CA ALA A 20 5.80 -19.19 5.86
C ALA A 20 4.33 -19.39 5.42
N ASP A 21 3.48 -19.88 6.33
CA ASP A 21 2.03 -19.87 6.11
C ASP A 21 1.57 -18.41 6.09
N LEU A 22 1.02 -18.00 4.95
CA LEU A 22 0.52 -16.65 4.72
C LEU A 22 -0.49 -16.22 5.79
N THR A 23 -1.30 -17.15 6.30
CA THR A 23 -2.32 -16.87 7.33
C THR A 23 -1.67 -16.56 8.68
N ASP A 24 -0.63 -17.32 9.05
CA ASP A 24 0.12 -17.10 10.29
C ASP A 24 0.96 -15.81 10.21
N ALA A 25 1.57 -15.53 9.05
CA ALA A 25 2.29 -14.30 8.79
C ALA A 25 1.40 -13.07 8.94
N LEU A 26 0.20 -13.10 8.32
CA LEU A 26 -0.79 -12.04 8.44
C LEU A 26 -1.31 -11.89 9.87
N THR A 27 -1.54 -12.99 10.59
CA THR A 27 -2.01 -12.96 11.98
C THR A 27 -0.98 -12.34 12.92
N ARG A 28 0.31 -12.69 12.76
CA ARG A 28 1.41 -12.10 13.54
C ARG A 28 1.62 -10.63 13.20
N MET A 29 1.58 -10.27 11.92
CA MET A 29 1.64 -8.88 11.48
C MET A 29 0.53 -8.04 12.12
N MET A 30 -0.72 -8.52 12.10
CA MET A 30 -1.86 -7.81 12.70
C MET A 30 -1.76 -7.68 14.23
N HIS A 31 -0.99 -8.55 14.89
CA HIS A 31 -0.81 -8.56 16.34
C HIS A 31 0.38 -7.73 16.81
N ASP A 32 1.49 -7.76 16.06
CA ASP A 32 2.78 -7.20 16.48
C ASP A 32 3.07 -5.82 15.87
N ALA A 33 2.50 -5.51 14.71
CA ALA A 33 2.73 -4.22 14.08
C ALA A 33 1.88 -3.16 14.78
N ASP A 34 2.52 -2.07 15.23
CA ASP A 34 1.92 -0.93 15.94
C ASP A 34 1.10 -0.05 14.96
N LEU A 35 0.12 -0.68 14.32
CA LEU A 35 -0.56 -0.20 13.11
C LEU A 35 -1.80 0.66 13.40
N VAL A 36 -2.20 0.82 14.67
CA VAL A 36 -3.46 1.48 15.03
C VAL A 36 -3.19 2.70 15.90
N ARG A 37 -3.34 3.90 15.32
CA ARG A 37 -3.46 5.14 16.10
C ARG A 37 -4.89 5.29 16.63
N TYR A 38 -4.98 6.06 17.71
CA TYR A 38 -6.12 6.18 18.64
C TYR A 38 -7.46 6.66 18.02
N ASP A 39 -7.50 7.11 16.77
CA ASP A 39 -8.69 7.67 16.12
C ASP A 39 -9.41 6.71 15.14
N GLY A 40 -8.78 5.60 14.74
CA GLY A 40 -9.38 4.56 13.88
C GLY A 40 -9.64 4.98 12.42
N HIS A 41 -9.02 6.08 11.96
CA HIS A 41 -9.21 6.64 10.63
C HIS A 41 -7.88 6.74 9.88
N SER A 42 -7.76 6.02 8.75
CA SER A 42 -6.56 6.02 7.91
C SER A 42 -6.07 7.43 7.54
N ASP A 43 -4.77 7.68 7.70
CA ASP A 43 -4.10 8.88 7.22
C ASP A 43 -2.99 8.50 6.23
N TYR A 44 -3.38 8.29 4.97
CA TYR A 44 -2.46 7.89 3.90
C TYR A 44 -1.35 8.94 3.65
N GLY A 45 -1.61 10.23 3.88
CA GLY A 45 -0.59 11.27 3.71
C GLY A 45 0.52 11.17 4.74
N SER A 46 0.15 11.08 6.02
CA SER A 46 1.07 10.89 7.14
C SER A 46 1.82 9.56 7.02
N ALA A 47 1.11 8.52 6.60
CA ALA A 47 1.64 7.23 6.27
C ALA A 47 2.80 7.32 5.24
N ILE A 48 2.51 7.86 4.07
CA ILE A 48 3.48 8.01 2.99
C ILE A 48 4.69 8.86 3.44
N SER A 49 4.45 9.94 4.22
CA SER A 49 5.53 10.74 4.82
C SER A 49 6.42 9.92 5.73
N THR A 50 5.84 9.19 6.68
CA THR A 50 6.57 8.40 7.68
C THR A 50 7.43 7.33 7.01
N PHE A 51 6.89 6.67 5.99
CA PHE A 51 7.66 5.73 5.17
C PHE A 51 8.82 6.42 4.45
N ALA A 52 8.58 7.56 3.81
CA ALA A 52 9.61 8.27 3.07
C ALA A 52 10.74 8.75 4.00
N GLU A 53 10.40 9.28 5.18
CA GLU A 53 11.37 9.74 6.17
C GLU A 53 12.27 8.61 6.69
N SER A 54 11.68 7.44 6.95
CA SER A 54 12.40 6.33 7.59
C SER A 54 13.06 5.38 6.59
N TRP A 55 12.45 5.19 5.42
CA TRP A 55 12.73 4.06 4.53
C TRP A 55 12.84 4.44 3.04
N ALA A 56 12.77 5.71 2.62
CA ALA A 56 12.91 6.05 1.19
C ALA A 56 14.21 5.52 0.56
N HIS A 57 15.31 5.44 1.33
CA HIS A 57 16.60 4.91 0.90
C HIS A 57 16.55 3.42 0.48
N THR A 58 15.48 2.71 0.84
CA THR A 58 15.26 1.30 0.49
C THR A 58 14.56 1.12 -0.85
N VAL A 59 13.90 2.18 -1.34
CA VAL A 59 13.27 2.21 -2.65
C VAL A 59 14.35 2.48 -3.69
N SER A 60 14.41 1.61 -4.68
CA SER A 60 15.42 1.66 -5.74
C SER A 60 14.82 1.12 -7.03
N ALA A 61 15.56 1.26 -8.13
CA ALA A 61 15.21 0.65 -9.43
C ALA A 61 15.20 -0.89 -9.43
N ARG A 62 15.41 -1.54 -8.27
CA ARG A 62 15.23 -2.99 -8.05
C ARG A 62 14.04 -3.33 -7.15
N THR A 63 13.42 -2.33 -6.54
CA THR A 63 12.35 -2.49 -5.54
C THR A 63 10.99 -2.46 -6.24
N SER A 64 10.08 -3.35 -5.83
CA SER A 64 8.66 -3.23 -6.15
C SER A 64 7.93 -2.63 -4.95
N LEU A 65 7.25 -1.50 -5.17
CA LEU A 65 6.37 -0.86 -4.20
C LEU A 65 4.94 -1.39 -4.39
N LEU A 66 4.34 -1.92 -3.33
CA LEU A 66 2.97 -2.40 -3.35
C LEU A 66 2.21 -1.74 -2.19
N ILE A 67 1.15 -1.00 -2.50
CA ILE A 67 0.27 -0.39 -1.50
C ILE A 67 -1.05 -1.15 -1.51
N LEU A 68 -1.54 -1.53 -0.33
CA LEU A 68 -2.84 -2.19 -0.16
C LEU A 68 -3.71 -1.27 0.69
N GLY A 69 -4.82 -0.78 0.14
CA GLY A 69 -5.66 0.17 0.88
C GLY A 69 -6.80 0.77 0.06
N ASP A 70 -7.85 1.21 0.73
CA ASP A 70 -9.07 1.80 0.14
C ASP A 70 -8.91 3.24 -0.39
N ALA A 71 -7.78 3.90 -0.11
CA ALA A 71 -7.54 5.31 -0.43
C ALA A 71 -8.55 6.30 0.19
N ARG A 72 -9.22 5.92 1.29
CA ARG A 72 -10.05 6.85 2.07
C ARG A 72 -9.14 7.77 2.89
N SER A 73 -9.08 9.03 2.47
CA SER A 73 -8.16 10.02 3.03
C SER A 73 -8.70 10.73 4.27
N ASN A 74 -9.98 10.55 4.60
CA ASN A 74 -10.67 11.33 5.64
C ASN A 74 -10.52 12.86 5.43
N TYR A 75 -10.48 13.30 4.16
CA TYR A 75 -10.25 14.69 3.71
C TYR A 75 -8.89 15.28 4.10
N ARG A 76 -7.92 14.43 4.46
CA ARG A 76 -6.54 14.83 4.75
C ARG A 76 -5.73 14.93 3.45
N ASP A 77 -4.58 15.61 3.52
CA ASP A 77 -3.67 15.72 2.39
C ASP A 77 -3.18 14.32 1.95
N PRO A 78 -3.42 13.89 0.69
CA PRO A 78 -2.96 12.60 0.20
C PRO A 78 -1.44 12.51 -0.03
N ASN A 79 -0.71 13.63 0.07
CA ASN A 79 0.74 13.67 -0.05
C ASN A 79 1.28 13.08 -1.37
N LEU A 80 0.62 13.41 -2.47
CA LEU A 80 0.88 12.90 -3.81
C LEU A 80 2.33 13.12 -4.26
N GLU A 81 2.91 14.27 -3.90
CA GLU A 81 4.29 14.61 -4.25
C GLU A 81 5.30 13.63 -3.64
N THR A 82 5.07 13.21 -2.39
CA THR A 82 5.95 12.23 -1.74
C THR A 82 5.77 10.85 -2.34
N LEU A 83 4.52 10.44 -2.58
CA LEU A 83 4.23 9.19 -3.28
C LEU A 83 4.90 9.16 -4.65
N LYS A 84 4.78 10.24 -5.41
CA LYS A 84 5.36 10.36 -6.75
C LYS A 84 6.87 10.14 -6.73
N ARG A 85 7.59 10.74 -5.77
CA ARG A 85 9.04 10.53 -5.63
C ARG A 85 9.40 9.07 -5.36
N LEU A 86 8.59 8.34 -4.60
CA LEU A 86 8.81 6.91 -4.34
C LEU A 86 8.51 6.08 -5.59
N VAL A 87 7.41 6.36 -6.28
CA VAL A 87 7.00 5.68 -7.52
C VAL A 87 8.03 5.88 -8.63
N ASP A 88 8.51 7.10 -8.84
CA ASP A 88 9.48 7.43 -9.90
C ASP A 88 10.82 6.70 -9.73
N VAL A 89 11.15 6.24 -8.51
CA VAL A 89 12.39 5.49 -8.21
C VAL A 89 12.19 3.97 -8.25
N ALA A 90 11.02 3.49 -7.87
CA ALA A 90 10.72 2.06 -7.81
C ALA A 90 10.77 1.42 -9.20
N LYS A 91 11.18 0.14 -9.27
CA LYS A 91 11.12 -0.64 -10.51
C LYS A 91 9.68 -0.83 -10.99
N HIS A 92 8.81 -1.11 -10.01
CA HIS A 92 7.39 -1.33 -10.19
C HIS A 92 6.67 -0.70 -8.99
N ALA A 93 5.53 -0.06 -9.22
CA ALA A 93 4.73 0.53 -8.16
C ALA A 93 3.24 0.31 -8.46
N TYR A 94 2.55 -0.38 -7.55
CA TYR A 94 1.13 -0.70 -7.71
C TYR A 94 0.34 -0.43 -6.44
N TRP A 95 -0.93 -0.04 -6.60
CA TRP A 95 -1.88 0.10 -5.51
C TRP A 95 -3.06 -0.85 -5.71
N LEU A 96 -3.35 -1.70 -4.74
CA LEU A 96 -4.51 -2.60 -4.75
C LEU A 96 -5.59 -2.06 -3.83
N ASN A 97 -6.66 -1.56 -4.43
CA ASN A 97 -7.77 -0.92 -3.72
C ASN A 97 -8.97 -1.88 -3.56
N PRO A 98 -9.41 -2.21 -2.34
CA PRO A 98 -10.55 -3.09 -2.09
C PRO A 98 -11.93 -2.45 -2.34
N GLU A 99 -12.01 -1.14 -2.55
CA GLU A 99 -13.23 -0.48 -3.02
C GLU A 99 -13.44 -0.73 -4.51
N SER A 100 -14.71 -0.75 -4.92
CA SER A 100 -15.02 -0.80 -6.35
C SER A 100 -14.63 0.51 -7.04
N ARG A 101 -14.17 0.46 -8.30
CA ARG A 101 -13.85 1.66 -9.09
C ARG A 101 -14.98 2.68 -9.13
N ASN A 102 -16.24 2.23 -9.06
CA ASN A 102 -17.40 3.13 -9.04
C ASN A 102 -17.51 3.98 -7.76
N GLN A 103 -16.75 3.66 -6.71
CA GLN A 103 -16.69 4.41 -5.45
C GLN A 103 -15.50 5.36 -5.39
N TRP A 104 -14.54 5.22 -6.31
CA TRP A 104 -13.37 6.09 -6.37
C TRP A 104 -13.79 7.53 -6.69
N GLY A 105 -13.12 8.49 -6.03
CA GLY A 105 -13.48 9.91 -6.07
C GLY A 105 -14.75 10.27 -5.28
N GLY A 106 -15.44 9.28 -4.70
CA GLY A 106 -16.66 9.47 -3.91
C GLY A 106 -16.38 9.76 -2.44
N GLY A 107 -16.92 10.87 -1.93
CA GLY A 107 -16.81 11.23 -0.51
C GLY A 107 -15.39 11.72 -0.16
N ASP A 108 -14.72 11.03 0.76
CA ASP A 108 -13.32 11.28 1.14
C ASP A 108 -12.32 10.35 0.43
N SER A 109 -12.76 9.61 -0.59
CA SER A 109 -11.88 8.80 -1.43
C SER A 109 -10.94 9.69 -2.25
N ALA A 110 -9.64 9.53 -2.03
CA ALA A 110 -8.58 10.17 -2.82
C ALA A 110 -8.06 9.22 -3.92
N ALA A 111 -8.80 8.15 -4.25
CA ALA A 111 -8.37 7.15 -5.23
C ALA A 111 -8.07 7.77 -6.62
N ASP A 112 -8.89 8.72 -7.08
CA ASP A 112 -8.71 9.43 -8.36
C ASP A 112 -7.42 10.27 -8.38
N ASP A 113 -7.00 10.79 -7.22
CA ASP A 113 -5.76 11.55 -7.09
C ASP A 113 -4.55 10.60 -7.07
N TYR A 114 -4.65 9.48 -6.33
CA TYR A 114 -3.60 8.49 -6.28
C TYR A 114 -3.39 7.77 -7.62
N GLU A 115 -4.45 7.45 -8.37
CA GLU A 115 -4.32 6.73 -9.65
C GLU A 115 -3.60 7.56 -10.74
N GLN A 116 -3.50 8.89 -10.57
CA GLN A 116 -2.68 9.74 -11.42
C GLN A 116 -1.17 9.60 -11.13
N VAL A 117 -0.80 9.04 -9.98
CA VAL A 117 0.58 8.94 -9.49
C VAL A 117 1.09 7.51 -9.52
N ILE A 118 0.26 6.54 -9.15
CA ILE A 118 0.60 5.12 -9.06
C ILE A 118 -0.45 4.27 -9.78
N GLU A 119 -0.03 3.22 -10.46
CA GLU A 119 -0.96 2.33 -11.16
C GLU A 119 -1.84 1.60 -10.13
N MET A 120 -3.14 1.92 -10.13
CA MET A 120 -4.11 1.42 -9.17
C MET A 120 -5.07 0.39 -9.78
N PHE A 121 -5.31 -0.70 -9.05
CA PHE A 121 -6.21 -1.78 -9.41
C PHE A 121 -7.29 -1.99 -8.36
N GLU A 122 -8.53 -2.17 -8.79
CA GLU A 122 -9.58 -2.72 -7.94
C GLU A 122 -9.25 -4.19 -7.60
N CYS A 123 -9.13 -4.50 -6.31
CA CYS A 123 -8.77 -5.81 -5.79
C CYS A 123 -9.52 -6.11 -4.48
N ARG A 124 -10.74 -6.63 -4.63
CA ARG A 124 -11.75 -6.82 -3.57
C ARG A 124 -11.79 -8.24 -3.01
N ASN A 125 -11.07 -9.18 -3.64
CA ASN A 125 -11.05 -10.58 -3.24
C ASN A 125 -9.82 -11.31 -3.79
N ALA A 126 -9.56 -12.51 -3.24
CA ALA A 126 -8.43 -13.34 -3.62
C ALA A 126 -8.36 -13.66 -5.13
N ARG A 127 -9.51 -13.77 -5.81
CA ARG A 127 -9.52 -14.02 -7.27
C ARG A 127 -8.94 -12.83 -8.03
N GLN A 128 -9.36 -11.62 -7.69
CA GLN A 128 -8.83 -10.39 -8.29
C GLN A 128 -7.35 -10.20 -7.95
N LEU A 129 -6.93 -10.51 -6.71
CA LEU A 129 -5.52 -10.51 -6.34
C LEU A 129 -4.71 -11.45 -7.25
N THR A 130 -5.17 -12.68 -7.44
CA THR A 130 -4.51 -13.64 -8.35
C THR A 130 -4.42 -13.10 -9.77
N SER A 131 -5.48 -12.47 -10.29
CA SER A 131 -5.47 -11.87 -11.63
C SER A 131 -4.47 -10.73 -11.75
N VAL A 132 -4.39 -9.86 -10.74
CA VAL A 132 -3.41 -8.76 -10.71
C VAL A 132 -2.00 -9.33 -10.65
N VAL A 133 -1.70 -10.20 -9.67
CA VAL A 133 -0.37 -10.80 -9.53
C VAL A 133 0.07 -11.55 -10.79
N ALA A 134 -0.83 -12.29 -11.44
CA ALA A 134 -0.54 -12.99 -12.69
C ALA A 134 -0.23 -12.03 -13.86
N GLY A 135 -0.86 -10.85 -13.90
CA GLY A 135 -0.58 -9.83 -14.91
C GLY A 135 0.72 -9.05 -14.66
N LEU A 136 1.20 -9.02 -13.41
CA LEU A 136 2.39 -8.27 -12.99
C LEU A 136 3.71 -9.07 -13.10
N LEU A 137 3.64 -10.40 -13.19
CA LEU A 137 4.80 -11.25 -13.38
C LEU A 137 5.10 -11.43 -14.88
N PRO A 138 6.33 -11.19 -15.34
CA PRO A 138 6.71 -11.53 -16.71
C PRO A 138 6.62 -13.04 -16.91
N ILE A 139 6.09 -13.45 -18.07
CA ILE A 139 6.06 -14.84 -18.54
C ILE A 139 7.48 -15.35 -18.78
#